data_AF-A0AAJ7NBF8-F1
#
_entry.id   AF-A0AAJ7NBF8-F1
#
_cell.length_a   1.000
_cell.length_b   1.000
_cell.length_c   1.000
_cell.angle_alpha   90.00
_cell.angle_beta   90.00
_cell.angle_gamma   90.00
#
_symmetry.space_group_name_H-M   'P 1'
#
loop_
_entity.id
_entity.type
_entity.pdbx_description
1 polymer ?
#
loop_
_entity_poly.entity_id
_entity_poly.type
_entity_poly.pdbx_seq_one_letter_code
_entity_poly.pdbx_strand_id
1 'polypeptide(L)'
;MIMFQTDAIFMWPAYRTAQAFSKVINSSIYFYLFSYHGTFSNTLKLTPVHHGVAHVDDLNYLIPLLNKKFESHMLHNTENDITMINIMTEMWASFATTGYVTIFPNHQMIR
;
A
#
# COMPACT_ATOMS: atom_id res chain seq x y z
N MET A 1 -14.44 -14.76 8.86
CA MET A 1 -14.95 -13.42 9.24
C MET A 1 -14.10 -12.29 8.64
N ILE A 2 -12.77 -12.37 8.68
CA ILE A 2 -11.86 -11.31 8.17
C ILE A 2 -12.04 -11.06 6.66
N MET A 3 -12.05 -12.10 5.81
CA MET A 3 -12.22 -11.91 4.34
C MET A 3 -13.53 -11.19 3.98
N PHE A 4 -14.65 -11.60 4.58
CA PHE A 4 -15.94 -10.95 4.34
C PHE A 4 -15.94 -9.46 4.73
N GLN A 5 -15.29 -9.10 5.86
CA GLN A 5 -15.15 -7.70 6.26
C GLN A 5 -14.25 -6.92 5.30
N THR A 6 -13.14 -7.51 4.86
CA THR A 6 -12.24 -6.90 3.86
C THR A 6 -12.97 -6.63 2.55
N ASP A 7 -13.75 -7.60 2.06
CA ASP A 7 -14.53 -7.48 0.84
C ASP A 7 -15.59 -6.39 0.97
N ALA A 8 -16.39 -6.43 2.05
CA ALA A 8 -17.52 -5.53 2.23
C ALA A 8 -17.11 -4.08 2.50
N ILE A 9 -16.02 -3.85 3.25
CA ILE A 9 -15.66 -2.52 3.74
C ILE A 9 -14.63 -1.83 2.84
N PHE A 10 -13.70 -2.57 2.24
CA PHE A 10 -12.58 -1.99 1.50
C PHE A 10 -12.57 -2.36 0.01
N MET A 11 -12.49 -3.65 -0.31
CA MET A 11 -12.20 -4.10 -1.67
C MET A 11 -13.36 -3.84 -2.64
N TRP A 12 -14.57 -4.24 -2.27
CA TRP A 12 -15.72 -4.08 -3.16
C TRP A 12 -16.07 -2.60 -3.42
N PRO A 13 -16.14 -1.71 -2.41
CA PRO A 13 -16.36 -0.29 -2.67
C PRO A 13 -15.26 0.35 -3.53
N ALA A 14 -13.99 0.04 -3.27
CA ALA A 14 -12.88 0.61 -4.04
C ALA A 14 -12.91 0.15 -5.51
N TYR A 15 -13.13 -1.16 -5.74
CA TYR A 15 -13.29 -1.72 -7.09
C TYR A 15 -14.48 -1.10 -7.83
N ARG A 16 -15.64 -1.01 -7.19
CA ARG A 16 -16.85 -0.43 -7.79
C ARG A 16 -16.67 1.04 -8.14
N THR A 17 -15.96 1.79 -7.29
CA THR A 17 -15.64 3.20 -7.54
C THR A 17 -14.71 3.34 -8.74
N ALA A 18 -13.62 2.56 -8.80
CA ALA A 18 -12.70 2.57 -9.93
C ALA A 18 -13.42 2.23 -11.25
N GLN A 19 -14.28 1.20 -11.25
CA GLN A 19 -15.07 0.80 -12.41
C GLN A 19 -16.12 1.85 -12.82
N ALA A 20 -16.72 2.56 -11.85
CA ALA A 20 -17.66 3.63 -12.16
C ALA A 20 -16.93 4.82 -12.80
N PHE A 21 -15.79 5.22 -12.23
CA PHE A 21 -14.98 6.32 -12.71
C PHE A 21 -14.38 6.04 -14.09
N SER A 22 -13.97 4.80 -14.37
CA SER A 22 -13.43 4.42 -15.68
C SER A 22 -14.42 4.56 -16.84
N LYS A 23 -15.72 4.74 -16.56
CA LYS A 23 -16.76 4.93 -17.56
C LYS A 23 -17.09 6.39 -17.82
N VAL A 24 -16.72 7.30 -16.92
CA VAL A 24 -17.18 8.70 -16.95
C VAL A 24 -16.03 9.71 -16.97
N ILE A 25 -14.85 9.32 -16.52
CA ILE A 25 -13.67 10.19 -16.45
C ILE A 25 -12.77 9.91 -17.66
N ASN A 26 -12.29 10.99 -18.31
CA ASN A 26 -11.40 10.90 -19.47
C ASN A 26 -9.91 10.86 -19.11
N SER A 27 -9.54 11.11 -17.85
CA SER A 27 -8.18 10.96 -17.34
C SER A 27 -7.89 9.51 -16.92
N SER A 28 -6.60 9.15 -16.91
CA SER A 28 -6.14 7.86 -16.39
C SER A 28 -6.53 7.65 -14.93
N ILE A 29 -6.94 6.42 -14.59
CA ILE A 29 -7.25 5.99 -13.23
C ILE A 29 -6.26 4.91 -12.85
N TYR A 30 -5.60 5.09 -11.70
CA TYR A 30 -4.67 4.12 -11.13
C TYR A 30 -5.32 3.44 -9.92
N PHE A 31 -5.23 2.13 -9.87
CA PHE A 31 -5.79 1.29 -8.81
C PHE A 31 -4.75 0.25 -8.41
N TYR A 32 -4.46 0.12 -7.12
CA TYR A 32 -3.46 -0.83 -6.62
C TYR A 32 -4.00 -1.69 -5.48
N LEU A 33 -3.41 -2.87 -5.33
CA LEU A 33 -3.61 -3.76 -4.19
C LEU A 33 -2.27 -3.94 -3.48
N PHE A 34 -2.18 -3.52 -2.23
CA PHE A 34 -0.98 -3.72 -1.43
C PHE A 34 -1.01 -5.09 -0.75
N SER A 35 0.00 -5.91 -1.02
CA SER A 35 0.10 -7.30 -0.53
C SER A 35 1.49 -7.65 0.02
N TYR A 36 2.34 -6.64 0.22
CA TYR A 36 3.69 -6.86 0.76
C TYR A 36 3.65 -7.10 2.27
N HIS A 37 4.26 -8.22 2.69
CA HIS A 37 4.36 -8.60 4.10
C HIS A 37 5.59 -7.96 4.74
N GLY A 38 5.34 -6.89 5.49
CA GLY A 38 6.34 -6.09 6.15
C GLY A 38 6.83 -6.59 7.50
N THR A 39 7.93 -6.02 7.98
CA THR A 39 8.33 -6.18 9.39
C THR A 39 7.25 -5.67 10.35
N PHE A 40 6.67 -4.51 10.03
CA PHE A 40 5.64 -3.87 10.84
C PHE A 40 4.26 -4.16 10.27
N SER A 41 3.31 -4.56 11.13
CA SER A 41 1.90 -4.65 10.78
C SER A 41 1.02 -4.17 11.93
N ASN A 42 -0.13 -3.60 11.60
CA ASN A 42 -1.14 -3.24 12.59
C ASN A 42 -1.72 -4.47 13.32
N THR A 43 -1.54 -5.70 12.79
CA THR A 43 -1.89 -6.94 13.50
C THR A 43 -1.07 -7.17 14.77
N LEU A 44 0.14 -6.58 14.87
CA LEU A 44 1.03 -6.70 16.03
C LEU A 44 0.37 -6.21 17.34
N LYS A 45 -0.68 -5.38 17.26
CA LYS A 45 -1.48 -5.00 18.43
C LYS A 45 -2.21 -6.17 19.10
N LEU A 46 -2.58 -7.17 18.30
CA LEU A 46 -3.45 -8.27 18.72
C LEU A 46 -2.65 -9.54 18.96
N THR A 47 -1.61 -9.75 18.16
CA THR A 47 -0.83 -10.99 18.15
C THR A 47 0.55 -10.75 17.53
N PRO A 48 1.60 -11.41 18.04
CA PRO A 48 2.92 -11.38 17.40
C PRO A 48 2.96 -12.14 16.07
N VAL A 49 1.89 -12.87 15.72
CA VAL A 49 1.78 -13.60 14.47
C VAL A 49 1.31 -12.67 13.35
N HIS A 50 2.02 -12.67 12.23
CA HIS A 50 1.60 -11.98 11.01
C HIS A 50 0.45 -12.76 10.35
N HIS A 51 -0.74 -12.15 10.29
CA HIS A 51 -1.93 -12.74 9.67
C HIS A 51 -2.20 -12.26 8.23
N GLY A 52 -1.23 -11.57 7.64
CA GLY A 52 -1.36 -10.92 6.34
C GLY A 52 -1.14 -9.42 6.43
N VAL A 53 -1.50 -8.72 5.37
CA VAL A 53 -1.49 -7.26 5.31
C VAL A 53 -2.77 -6.72 5.94
N ALA A 54 -2.63 -5.92 6.98
CA ALA A 54 -3.74 -5.23 7.61
C ALA A 54 -3.95 -3.83 7.03
N HIS A 55 -5.13 -3.29 7.30
CA HIS A 55 -5.41 -1.89 7.01
C HIS A 55 -4.39 -0.98 7.73
N VAL A 56 -3.88 0.02 7.00
CA VAL A 56 -2.82 0.99 7.38
C VAL A 56 -1.38 0.48 7.20
N ASP A 57 -1.16 -0.80 6.89
CA ASP A 57 0.20 -1.31 6.72
C ASP A 57 0.92 -0.68 5.51
N ASP A 58 0.21 -0.41 4.42
CA ASP A 58 0.74 0.24 3.22
C ASP A 58 1.22 1.68 3.49
N LEU A 59 0.47 2.43 4.30
CA LEU A 59 0.84 3.79 4.70
C LEU A 59 2.16 3.85 5.47
N ASN A 60 2.56 2.77 6.16
CA ASN A 60 3.83 2.72 6.87
C ASN A 60 5.05 2.86 5.95
N TYR A 61 4.89 2.54 4.67
CA TYR A 61 5.93 2.65 3.64
C TYR A 61 6.00 4.04 2.99
N LEU A 62 5.15 4.98 3.42
CA LEU A 62 5.21 6.39 3.07
C LEU A 62 5.55 7.27 4.28
N ILE A 63 4.93 6.95 5.42
CA ILE A 63 5.07 7.67 6.68
C ILE A 63 5.28 6.60 7.75
N PRO A 64 6.36 6.63 8.56
CA PRO A 64 6.74 5.53 9.47
C PRO A 64 5.87 5.46 10.74
N LEU A 65 4.54 5.32 10.57
CA LEU A 65 3.53 5.33 11.62
C LEU A 65 3.63 4.11 12.54
N LEU A 66 3.76 2.91 11.95
CA LEU A 66 3.87 1.66 12.70
C LEU A 66 5.24 1.50 13.32
N ASN A 67 6.31 1.97 12.66
CA ASN A 67 7.65 2.04 13.25
C ASN A 67 7.62 2.79 14.58
N LYS A 68 7.04 4.00 14.60
CA LYS A 68 6.92 4.81 15.81
C LYS A 68 6.04 4.14 16.86
N LYS A 69 4.90 3.58 16.43
CA LYS A 69 3.92 2.96 17.32
C LYS A 69 4.45 1.70 18.02
N PHE A 70 5.31 0.95 17.37
CA PHE A 70 5.90 -0.29 17.88
C PHE A 70 7.39 -0.14 18.19
N GLU A 71 7.86 1.08 18.50
CA GLU A 71 9.27 1.36 18.81
C GLU A 71 9.81 0.49 19.96
N SER A 72 8.96 0.17 20.95
CA SER A 72 9.30 -0.67 22.10
C SER A 72 9.55 -2.13 21.73
N HIS A 73 9.16 -2.57 20.54
CA HIS A 73 9.34 -3.95 20.08
C HIS A 73 10.76 -4.21 19.53
N MET A 74 11.60 -3.18 19.45
CA MET A 74 12.99 -3.27 18.94
C MET A 74 13.06 -3.91 17.54
N LEU A 75 12.04 -3.65 16.72
CA LEU A 75 11.99 -4.06 15.31
C LEU A 75 12.69 -3.02 14.43
N HIS A 76 13.24 -3.47 13.31
CA HIS A 76 13.90 -2.61 12.33
C HIS A 76 13.47 -2.99 10.92
N ASN A 77 13.37 -2.01 10.02
CA ASN A 77 13.10 -2.28 8.61
C ASN A 77 14.20 -3.16 8.02
N THR A 78 13.80 -4.22 7.34
CA THR A 78 14.70 -5.05 6.52
C THR A 78 15.06 -4.36 5.21
N GLU A 79 16.02 -4.91 4.46
CA GLU A 79 16.33 -4.44 3.10
C GLU A 79 15.11 -4.49 2.17
N ASN A 80 14.25 -5.51 2.32
CA ASN A 80 13.00 -5.61 1.56
C ASN A 80 12.00 -4.52 1.98
N ASP A 81 11.94 -4.17 3.27
CA ASP A 81 11.09 -3.07 3.72
C ASP A 81 11.57 -1.74 3.14
N ILE A 82 12.89 -1.50 3.16
CA ILE A 82 13.50 -0.31 2.54
C ILE A 82 13.20 -0.27 1.05
N THR A 83 13.26 -1.40 0.36
CA THR A 83 12.88 -1.51 -1.05
C THR A 83 11.42 -1.13 -1.27
N MET A 84 10.51 -1.60 -0.41
CA MET A 84 9.09 -1.23 -0.48
C MET A 84 8.86 0.24 -0.14
N ILE A 85 9.63 0.83 0.79
CA ILE A 85 9.60 2.28 1.06
C ILE A 85 9.96 3.04 -0.23
N ASN A 86 11.02 2.63 -0.93
CA ASN A 86 11.42 3.28 -2.19
C ASN A 86 10.36 3.13 -3.27
N ILE A 87 9.75 1.94 -3.41
CA ILE A 87 8.66 1.70 -4.37
C ILE A 87 7.46 2.61 -4.07
N MET A 88 6.99 2.64 -2.82
CA MET A 88 5.81 3.41 -2.44
C MET A 88 6.07 4.92 -2.55
N THR A 89 7.22 5.40 -2.06
CA THR A 89 7.56 6.83 -2.16
C THR A 89 7.72 7.29 -3.60
N GLU A 90 8.34 6.49 -4.48
CA GLU A 90 8.44 6.80 -5.90
C GLU A 90 7.07 6.78 -6.60
N MET A 91 6.25 5.74 -6.34
CA MET A 91 4.92 5.60 -6.93
C MET A 91 4.04 6.83 -6.63
N TRP A 92 4.08 7.31 -5.38
CA TRP A 92 3.31 8.48 -4.97
C TRP A 92 3.95 9.80 -5.43
N ALA A 93 5.28 9.94 -5.38
CA ALA A 93 5.97 11.14 -5.82
C ALA A 93 5.84 11.37 -7.34
N SER A 94 5.99 10.32 -8.15
CA SER A 94 5.81 10.38 -9.60
C SER A 94 4.39 10.79 -9.98
N PHE A 95 3.39 10.20 -9.35
CA PHE A 95 2.00 10.57 -9.57
C PHE A 95 1.73 12.03 -9.18
N ALA A 96 2.24 12.48 -8.03
CA ALA A 96 2.05 13.86 -7.56
C ALA A 96 2.74 14.90 -8.46
N THR A 97 3.89 14.54 -9.06
CA THR A 97 4.69 15.47 -9.88
C THR A 97 4.28 15.48 -11.35
N THR A 98 3.86 14.33 -11.89
CA THR A 98 3.64 14.17 -13.35
C THR A 98 2.21 13.77 -13.71
N GLY A 99 1.43 13.26 -12.76
CA GLY A 99 0.14 12.59 -13.03
C GLY A 99 0.27 11.16 -13.56
N TYR A 100 1.50 10.65 -13.71
CA TYR A 100 1.78 9.28 -14.12
C TYR A 100 2.50 8.53 -13.01
N VAL A 101 2.17 7.24 -12.87
CA VAL A 101 2.83 6.36 -11.91
C VAL A 101 4.09 5.76 -12.53
N THR A 102 5.24 5.98 -11.90
CA THR A 102 6.50 5.27 -12.20
C THR A 102 6.94 4.44 -11.00
N ILE A 103 7.66 3.35 -11.27
CA ILE A 103 8.22 2.46 -10.25
C ILE A 103 9.68 2.22 -10.63
N PHE A 104 10.62 2.50 -9.72
CA PHE A 104 12.05 2.28 -10.00
C PHE A 104 12.45 0.79 -9.92
N PRO A 105 13.41 0.32 -10.76
CA PRO A 105 13.87 0.88 -12.02
C PRO A 105 13.59 -0.11 -13.16
N ASN A 106 12.45 0.05 -13.83
CA ASN A 106 12.34 -0.36 -15.23
C ASN A 106 11.62 0.74 -16.01
N HIS A 107 12.43 1.50 -16.73
CA HIS A 107 12.01 2.26 -17.90
C HIS A 107 11.31 1.31 -18.88
N GLN A 108 10.00 1.14 -18.82
CA GLN A 108 9.16 0.89 -20.00
C GLN A 108 7.74 1.39 -19.74
N MET A 109 7.53 2.64 -20.11
CA MET A 109 6.22 3.12 -20.54
C MET A 109 5.86 2.34 -21.81
N ILE A 110 5.06 1.28 -21.68
CA ILE A 110 4.27 0.82 -22.83
C ILE A 110 3.15 1.84 -22.99
N ARG A 111 3.15 2.46 -24.17
CA ARG A 111 2.29 3.56 -24.60
C ARG A 111 0.81 3.24 -24.50
#